data_AF-A0A520G084-F1
#
_entry.id   AF-A0A520G084-F1
#
_cell.length_a   1.000
_cell.length_b   1.000
_cell.length_c   1.000
_cell.angle_alpha   90.00
_cell.angle_beta   90.00
_cell.angle_gamma   90.00
#
_symmetry.space_group_name_H-M   'P 1'
#
loop_
_entity.id
_entity.type
_entity.pdbx_description
1 polymer ?
#
loop_
_entity_poly.entity_id
_entity_poly.type
_entity_poly.pdbx_seq_one_letter_code
_entity_poly.pdbx_strand_id
1 'polypeptide(L)'
;MQHAVPPSLPGLVRPPPVTGLILTGGGARAAYQVGVLAAVAQLRRDAGQTQASPFPVISGTSAGAINASALACHADDFDGAVDGLVHLWQNLHVEHIYRADAFEAVRSGARWLSMLSLGWAIARWTRTRPRSLLDNTPLRQLLGRYLDMNRIEAMLGAGHLRALALTGSSYTSGQHVTFFQTHHHVVPWLREQRMAVQTRLGLGHLMASSAIPFIFPAEPLELEGIPEWFGDGSMRQSAPISPAVHLGAERVLVIGAGRMKEPEGRRVAGDAAHPSMATIAGHALSNIFLDALAVDVERLRRINRTLALLPRETRAATALRPIE
;
A
#
# COMPACT_ATOMS: atom_id res chain seq x y z
N MET A 1 27.68 28.09 -48.09
CA MET A 1 26.46 28.36 -47.30
C MET A 1 26.57 27.59 -46.00
N GLN A 2 26.99 28.27 -44.94
CA GLN A 2 27.00 27.74 -43.57
C GLN A 2 25.56 27.82 -43.04
N HIS A 3 24.95 26.67 -42.74
CA HIS A 3 23.67 26.64 -42.04
C HIS A 3 23.91 27.05 -40.60
N ALA A 4 23.50 28.27 -40.26
CA ALA A 4 23.46 28.74 -38.88
C ALA A 4 22.49 27.87 -38.08
N VAL A 5 23.00 27.25 -37.01
CA VAL A 5 22.18 26.62 -35.97
C VAL A 5 21.39 27.76 -35.30
N PRO A 6 20.05 27.69 -35.25
CA PRO A 6 19.26 28.73 -34.59
C PRO A 6 19.62 28.78 -33.09
N PRO A 7 19.66 29.98 -32.47
CA PRO A 7 19.96 30.11 -31.06
C PRO A 7 18.91 29.34 -30.23
N SER A 8 19.39 28.54 -29.28
CA SER A 8 18.58 27.82 -28.31
C SER A 8 17.62 28.77 -27.60
N LEU A 9 16.31 28.48 -27.67
CA LEU A 9 15.28 29.20 -26.95
C LEU A 9 15.61 29.25 -25.43
N PRO A 10 15.38 30.38 -24.75
CA PRO A 10 15.63 30.52 -23.32
C PRO A 10 14.87 29.44 -22.52
N GLY A 11 15.59 28.84 -21.57
CA GLY A 11 15.24 27.61 -20.88
C GLY A 11 13.80 27.57 -20.34
N LEU A 12 13.02 26.64 -20.88
CA LEU A 12 11.85 26.10 -20.20
C LEU A 12 12.32 25.54 -18.86
N VAL A 13 12.06 26.27 -17.77
CA VAL A 13 12.22 25.76 -16.40
C VAL A 13 11.34 24.52 -16.31
N ARG A 14 11.98 23.35 -16.33
CA ARG A 14 11.27 22.09 -16.21
C ARG A 14 10.57 22.11 -14.85
N PRO A 15 9.25 21.84 -14.76
CA PRO A 15 8.59 21.75 -13.46
C PRO A 15 9.34 20.74 -12.58
N PRO A 16 9.34 20.94 -11.25
CA PRO A 16 10.06 20.07 -10.35
C PRO A 16 9.57 18.61 -10.53
N PRO A 17 10.49 17.63 -10.47
CA PRO A 17 10.16 16.24 -10.70
C PRO A 17 9.17 15.73 -9.65
N VAL A 18 8.20 14.96 -10.14
CA VAL A 18 7.06 14.48 -9.35
C VAL A 18 7.53 13.39 -8.39
N THR A 19 7.35 13.62 -7.10
CA THR A 19 7.74 12.64 -6.07
C THR A 19 6.55 11.78 -5.68
N GLY A 20 6.71 10.46 -5.79
CA GLY A 20 5.76 9.47 -5.30
C GLY A 20 6.11 9.00 -3.88
N LEU A 21 5.11 8.86 -3.02
CA LEU A 21 5.23 8.19 -1.73
C LEU A 21 4.64 6.79 -1.81
N ILE A 22 5.40 5.78 -1.40
CA ILE A 22 4.96 4.38 -1.36
C ILE A 22 4.99 3.87 0.07
N LEU A 23 3.82 3.51 0.60
CA LEU A 23 3.62 2.98 1.94
C LEU A 23 3.19 1.52 1.87
N THR A 24 4.10 0.61 2.20
CA THR A 24 3.83 -0.83 2.07
C THR A 24 2.98 -1.38 3.22
N GLY A 25 2.48 -2.60 3.04
CA GLY A 25 1.87 -3.36 4.13
C GLY A 25 2.87 -3.73 5.22
N GLY A 26 2.35 -3.99 6.42
CA GLY A 26 3.16 -4.32 7.59
C GLY A 26 2.41 -4.47 8.92
N GLY A 27 1.07 -4.37 8.90
CA GLY A 27 0.25 -4.38 10.11
C GLY A 27 0.64 -3.25 11.07
N ALA A 28 0.77 -3.58 12.36
CA ALA A 28 1.17 -2.62 13.40
C ALA A 28 2.50 -1.90 13.12
N ARG A 29 3.39 -2.47 12.30
CA ARG A 29 4.67 -1.83 11.93
C ARG A 29 4.49 -0.60 11.03
N ALA A 30 3.30 -0.36 10.50
CA ALA A 30 3.03 0.90 9.78
C ALA A 30 3.12 2.14 10.70
N ALA A 31 3.13 1.99 12.02
CA ALA A 31 3.50 3.08 12.95
C ALA A 31 4.92 3.63 12.69
N TYR A 32 5.86 2.78 12.25
CA TYR A 32 7.19 3.24 11.82
C TYR A 32 7.09 4.21 10.63
N GLN A 33 6.18 3.97 9.70
CA GLN A 33 5.98 4.86 8.55
C GLN A 33 5.57 6.26 9.01
N VAL A 34 4.70 6.34 10.01
CA VAL A 34 4.28 7.61 10.61
C VAL A 34 5.44 8.33 11.29
N GLY A 35 6.31 7.60 11.99
CA GLY A 35 7.55 8.19 12.54
C GLY A 35 8.47 8.77 11.46
N VAL A 36 8.64 8.08 10.33
CA VAL A 36 9.41 8.60 9.19
C VAL A 36 8.74 9.85 8.60
N LEU A 37 7.42 9.85 8.46
CA LEU A 37 6.66 11.01 7.95
C LEU A 37 6.77 12.21 8.91
N ALA A 38 6.75 11.99 10.22
CA ALA A 38 6.98 13.03 11.23
C ALA A 38 8.37 13.65 11.10
N ALA A 39 9.41 12.83 10.86
CA ALA A 39 10.75 13.33 10.58
C ALA A 39 10.81 14.14 9.27
N VAL A 40 10.14 13.70 8.21
CA VAL A 40 10.03 14.44 6.95
C VAL A 40 9.31 15.78 7.15
N ALA A 41 8.23 15.81 7.93
CA ALA A 41 7.51 17.03 8.26
C ALA A 41 8.43 18.01 9.02
N GLN A 42 9.19 17.52 10.01
CA GLN A 42 10.16 18.34 10.75
C GLN A 42 11.24 18.93 9.82
N LEU A 43 11.85 18.10 8.97
CA LEU A 43 12.87 18.57 8.02
C LEU A 43 12.32 19.64 7.06
N ARG A 44 11.07 19.49 6.62
CA ARG A 44 10.41 20.50 5.77
C ARG A 44 10.19 21.82 6.51
N ARG A 45 9.78 21.77 7.77
CA ARG A 45 9.65 22.97 8.62
C ARG A 45 10.98 23.66 8.82
N ASP A 46 12.03 22.91 9.16
CA ASP A 46 13.38 23.44 9.34
C ASP A 46 13.92 24.09 8.06
N ALA A 47 13.54 23.57 6.89
CA ALA A 47 13.88 24.12 5.58
C ALA A 47 12.94 25.23 5.08
N GLY A 48 11.88 25.58 5.82
CA GLY A 48 10.88 26.58 5.41
C GLY A 48 10.01 26.16 4.21
N GLN A 49 9.87 24.85 3.95
CA GLN A 49 9.16 24.28 2.79
C GLN A 49 7.80 23.65 3.15
N THR A 50 6.89 24.44 3.71
CA THR A 50 5.60 23.94 4.25
C THR A 50 4.39 24.16 3.32
N GLN A 51 4.54 24.89 2.21
CA GLN A 51 3.40 25.38 1.40
C GLN A 51 2.60 24.31 0.64
N ALA A 52 3.19 23.15 0.35
CA ALA A 52 2.53 22.09 -0.41
C ALA A 52 2.99 20.71 0.08
N SER A 53 2.11 19.70 -0.08
CA SER A 53 2.50 18.31 0.14
C SER A 53 3.72 17.95 -0.73
N PRO A 54 4.77 17.35 -0.16
CA PRO A 54 5.95 16.91 -0.92
C PRO A 54 5.66 15.70 -1.82
N PHE A 55 4.48 15.08 -1.67
CA PHE A 55 4.10 13.83 -2.34
C PHE A 55 2.78 13.99 -3.10
N PRO A 56 2.80 14.52 -4.33
CA PRO A 56 1.61 14.60 -5.18
C PRO A 56 1.06 13.22 -5.58
N VAL A 57 1.90 12.19 -5.63
CA VAL A 57 1.47 10.81 -5.92
C VAL A 57 1.66 9.97 -4.68
N ILE A 58 0.60 9.28 -4.23
CA ILE A 58 0.65 8.44 -3.03
C ILE A 58 0.13 7.05 -3.38
N SER A 59 0.85 6.01 -2.98
CA SER A 59 0.45 4.61 -3.14
C SER A 59 0.53 3.90 -1.80
N GLY A 60 -0.51 3.14 -1.46
CA GLY A 60 -0.59 2.44 -0.19
C GLY A 60 -1.16 1.02 -0.30
N THR A 61 -0.64 0.13 0.54
CA THR A 61 -1.11 -1.25 0.64
C THR A 61 -1.32 -1.63 2.10
N SER A 62 -2.43 -2.30 2.43
CA SER A 62 -2.72 -2.77 3.80
C SER A 62 -2.68 -1.63 4.81
N ALA A 63 -2.01 -1.79 5.95
CA ALA A 63 -1.83 -0.71 6.91
C ALA A 63 -1.20 0.57 6.30
N GLY A 64 -0.39 0.44 5.24
CA GLY A 64 0.13 1.58 4.48
C GLY A 64 -0.94 2.32 3.67
N ALA A 65 -2.01 1.63 3.24
CA ALA A 65 -3.17 2.24 2.60
C ALA A 65 -3.92 3.19 3.54
N ILE A 66 -3.94 2.89 4.85
CA ILE A 66 -4.56 3.76 5.86
C ILE A 66 -3.79 5.08 5.94
N ASN A 67 -2.47 4.99 6.10
CA ASN A 67 -1.58 6.15 6.14
C ASN A 67 -1.65 6.96 4.83
N ALA A 68 -1.65 6.27 3.68
CA ALA A 68 -1.75 6.89 2.37
C ALA A 68 -3.07 7.65 2.18
N SER A 69 -4.18 7.05 2.61
CA SER A 69 -5.50 7.66 2.52
C SER A 69 -5.63 8.87 3.44
N ALA A 70 -5.07 8.83 4.64
CA ALA A 70 -5.03 9.97 5.56
C ALA A 70 -4.28 11.16 4.94
N LEU A 71 -3.08 10.93 4.41
CA LEU A 71 -2.30 11.96 3.72
C LEU A 71 -3.04 12.49 2.48
N ALA A 72 -3.68 11.62 1.70
CA ALA A 72 -4.38 12.01 0.49
C ALA A 72 -5.64 12.83 0.78
N CYS A 73 -6.39 12.51 1.84
CA CYS A 73 -7.58 13.28 2.24
C CYS A 73 -7.23 14.68 2.75
N HIS A 74 -6.00 14.86 3.26
CA HIS A 74 -5.47 16.09 3.82
C HIS A 74 -4.24 16.59 3.04
N ALA A 75 -4.23 16.39 1.71
CA ALA A 75 -3.07 16.74 0.88
C ALA A 75 -2.79 18.26 0.84
N ASP A 76 -3.79 19.07 1.22
CA ASP A 76 -3.72 20.52 1.42
C ASP A 76 -2.97 20.93 2.69
N ASP A 77 -2.87 20.05 3.69
CA ASP A 77 -2.14 20.26 4.95
C ASP A 77 -1.36 18.99 5.34
N PHE A 78 -0.19 18.81 4.73
CA PHE A 78 0.65 17.62 4.98
C PHE A 78 1.09 17.53 6.45
N ASP A 79 1.42 18.65 7.08
CA ASP A 79 1.95 18.66 8.45
C ASP A 79 0.85 18.27 9.43
N GLY A 80 -0.34 18.86 9.32
CA GLY A 80 -1.51 18.47 10.12
C GLY A 80 -1.96 17.04 9.85
N ALA A 81 -1.87 16.56 8.60
CA ALA A 81 -2.14 15.15 8.26
C ALA A 81 -1.19 14.19 8.99
N VAL A 82 0.09 14.54 9.07
CA VAL A 82 1.11 13.75 9.79
C VAL A 82 0.90 13.80 11.29
N ASP A 83 0.60 14.97 11.88
CA ASP A 83 0.31 15.10 13.31
C ASP A 83 -0.93 14.29 13.70
N GLY A 84 -1.97 14.34 12.87
CA GLY A 84 -3.15 13.50 13.03
C GLY A 84 -2.81 12.02 12.98
N LEU A 85 -1.99 11.58 12.02
CA LEU A 85 -1.52 10.20 11.95
C LEU A 85 -0.75 9.80 13.21
N VAL A 86 0.15 10.65 13.72
CA VAL A 86 0.86 10.39 14.99
C VAL A 86 -0.14 10.17 16.12
N HIS A 87 -1.13 11.05 16.26
CA HIS A 87 -2.16 10.92 17.28
C HIS A 87 -2.99 9.64 17.11
N LEU A 88 -3.42 9.31 15.89
CA LEU A 88 -4.19 8.09 15.61
C LEU A 88 -3.42 6.84 16.04
N TRP A 89 -2.16 6.73 15.63
CA TRP A 89 -1.34 5.55 15.92
C TRP A 89 -0.94 5.43 17.38
N GLN A 90 -0.75 6.55 18.09
CA GLN A 90 -0.47 6.55 19.54
C GLN A 90 -1.66 6.11 20.38
N ASN A 91 -2.89 6.33 19.90
CA ASN A 91 -4.12 6.00 20.60
C ASN A 91 -4.81 4.72 20.06
N LEU A 92 -4.14 3.96 19.19
CA LEU A 92 -4.70 2.77 18.58
C LEU A 92 -4.60 1.57 19.53
N HIS A 93 -5.71 1.21 20.17
CA HIS A 93 -5.83 -0.04 20.94
C HIS A 93 -6.41 -1.19 20.11
N VAL A 94 -6.09 -2.43 20.47
CA VAL A 94 -6.50 -3.67 19.78
C VAL A 94 -8.02 -3.74 19.55
N GLU A 95 -8.79 -3.31 20.55
CA GLU A 95 -10.25 -3.26 20.52
C GLU A 95 -10.84 -2.29 19.49
N HIS A 96 -10.06 -1.34 18.99
CA HIS A 96 -10.43 -0.49 17.86
C HIS A 96 -10.24 -1.17 16.51
N ILE A 97 -9.50 -2.28 16.45
CA ILE A 97 -9.20 -3.00 15.21
C ILE A 97 -10.14 -4.22 15.09
N TYR A 98 -10.36 -4.94 16.19
CA TYR A 98 -11.25 -6.10 16.24
C TYR A 98 -11.84 -6.30 17.64
N ARG A 99 -12.99 -6.99 17.71
CA ARG A 99 -13.70 -7.23 18.98
C ARG A 99 -12.91 -8.16 19.92
N ALA A 100 -12.83 -7.81 21.21
CA ALA A 100 -12.04 -8.52 22.22
C ALA A 100 -12.46 -10.00 22.41
N ASP A 101 -13.76 -10.30 22.31
CA ASP A 101 -14.28 -11.68 22.39
C ASP A 101 -13.64 -12.62 21.35
N ALA A 102 -13.21 -12.05 20.21
CA ALA A 102 -12.56 -12.79 19.14
C ALA A 102 -11.07 -13.07 19.43
N PHE A 103 -10.41 -12.22 20.22
CA PHE A 103 -9.03 -12.43 20.69
C PHE A 103 -8.93 -13.57 21.70
N GLU A 104 -9.85 -13.62 22.66
CA GLU A 104 -9.90 -14.69 23.67
C GLU A 104 -10.20 -16.05 23.03
N ALA A 105 -11.07 -16.08 22.01
CA ALA A 105 -11.39 -17.30 21.26
C ALA A 105 -10.22 -17.81 20.39
N VAL A 106 -9.35 -16.91 19.92
CA VAL A 106 -8.10 -17.26 19.22
C VAL A 106 -7.03 -17.72 20.23
N ARG A 107 -6.90 -17.04 21.37
CA ARG A 107 -5.94 -17.37 22.44
C ARG A 107 -6.24 -18.72 23.11
N SER A 108 -7.52 -19.04 23.28
CA SER A 108 -7.97 -20.32 23.86
C SER A 108 -7.95 -21.47 22.87
N GLY A 109 -7.68 -21.23 21.58
CA GLY A 109 -7.74 -22.25 20.53
C GLY A 109 -9.14 -22.81 20.27
N ALA A 110 -10.16 -22.40 21.05
CA ALA A 110 -11.50 -22.95 21.04
C ALA A 110 -12.20 -22.77 19.69
N ARG A 111 -12.00 -21.63 19.02
CA ARG A 111 -12.53 -21.40 17.67
C ARG A 111 -11.91 -22.34 16.64
N TRP A 112 -10.59 -22.51 16.68
CA TRP A 112 -9.88 -23.41 15.76
C TRP A 112 -10.24 -24.88 16.04
N LEU A 113 -10.34 -25.26 17.32
CA LEU A 113 -10.83 -26.59 17.72
C LEU A 113 -12.25 -26.81 17.22
N SER A 114 -13.17 -25.86 17.38
CA SER A 114 -14.54 -25.98 16.88
C SER A 114 -14.62 -26.07 15.34
N MET A 115 -13.72 -25.40 14.62
CA MET A 115 -13.62 -25.54 13.16
C MET A 115 -13.15 -26.93 12.73
N LEU A 116 -12.29 -27.59 13.52
CA LEU A 116 -11.81 -28.94 13.25
C LEU A 116 -12.80 -30.02 13.73
N SER A 117 -13.46 -29.83 14.87
CA SER A 117 -14.34 -30.84 15.50
C SER A 117 -15.81 -30.73 15.08
N LEU A 118 -16.35 -29.51 14.94
CA LEU A 118 -17.72 -29.29 14.44
C LEU A 118 -17.76 -28.99 12.94
N GLY A 119 -16.64 -28.63 12.30
CA GLY A 119 -16.59 -28.34 10.86
C GLY A 119 -16.97 -29.53 9.98
N TRP A 120 -16.61 -30.76 10.36
CA TRP A 120 -17.00 -31.98 9.62
C TRP A 120 -18.50 -32.31 9.77
N ALA A 121 -19.09 -32.03 10.93
CA ALA A 121 -20.50 -32.31 11.21
C ALA A 121 -21.45 -31.21 10.69
N ILE A 122 -21.04 -29.93 10.81
CA ILE A 122 -21.84 -28.76 10.39
C ILE A 122 -21.72 -28.51 8.89
N ALA A 123 -20.58 -28.79 8.23
CA ALA A 123 -20.46 -28.66 6.77
C ALA A 123 -21.41 -29.59 6.00
N ARG A 124 -21.89 -30.67 6.65
CA ARG A 124 -22.89 -31.59 6.12
C ARG A 124 -24.33 -31.08 6.26
N TRP A 125 -24.59 -30.06 7.09
CA TRP A 125 -25.95 -29.62 7.43
C TRP A 125 -26.23 -28.13 7.21
N THR A 126 -25.22 -27.26 7.17
CA THR A 126 -25.42 -25.84 6.86
C THR A 126 -24.37 -25.30 5.91
N ARG A 127 -24.84 -24.53 4.91
CA ARG A 127 -24.01 -23.80 3.92
C ARG A 127 -23.29 -22.58 4.50
N THR A 128 -23.27 -22.40 5.82
CA THR A 128 -22.63 -21.26 6.50
C THR A 128 -21.19 -21.62 6.85
N ARG A 129 -20.26 -21.40 5.91
CA ARG A 129 -18.82 -21.42 6.17
C ARG A 129 -18.45 -20.23 7.06
N PRO A 130 -17.66 -20.39 8.13
CA PRO A 130 -17.18 -19.26 8.92
C PRO A 130 -16.30 -18.35 8.05
N ARG A 131 -16.68 -17.07 7.93
CA ARG A 131 -16.17 -16.13 6.91
C ARG A 131 -14.90 -15.35 7.30
N SER A 132 -14.45 -15.40 8.56
CA SER A 132 -13.16 -14.87 9.07
C SER A 132 -13.00 -15.22 10.56
N LEU A 133 -11.78 -15.13 11.12
CA LEU A 133 -11.55 -15.33 12.56
C LEU A 133 -12.02 -14.12 13.41
N LEU A 134 -11.84 -12.90 12.90
CA LEU A 134 -12.16 -11.66 13.59
C LEU A 134 -13.16 -10.82 12.77
N ASP A 135 -13.97 -10.03 13.46
CA ASP A 135 -14.86 -9.00 12.91
C ASP A 135 -14.13 -7.65 12.91
N ASN A 136 -13.93 -7.06 11.73
CA ASN A 136 -13.25 -5.78 11.53
C ASN A 136 -14.21 -4.57 11.44
N THR A 137 -15.47 -4.73 11.86
CA THR A 137 -16.43 -3.62 11.99
C THR A 137 -15.88 -2.45 12.84
N PRO A 138 -15.16 -2.66 13.96
CA PRO A 138 -14.55 -1.56 14.71
C PRO A 138 -13.56 -0.74 13.88
N LEU A 139 -12.72 -1.41 13.08
CA LEU A 139 -11.77 -0.74 12.17
C LEU A 139 -12.51 0.10 11.14
N ARG A 140 -13.56 -0.45 10.52
CA ARG A 140 -14.40 0.30 9.56
C ARG A 140 -14.98 1.57 10.18
N GLN A 141 -15.52 1.47 11.40
CA GLN A 141 -16.09 2.61 12.11
C GLN A 141 -15.03 3.64 12.51
N LEU A 142 -13.85 3.20 12.95
CA LEU A 142 -12.73 4.08 13.25
C LEU A 142 -12.30 4.85 12.00
N LEU A 143 -12.02 4.13 10.91
CA LEU A 143 -11.58 4.72 9.65
C LEU A 143 -12.65 5.64 9.05
N GLY A 144 -13.94 5.27 9.11
CA GLY A 144 -15.03 6.12 8.63
C GLY A 144 -15.21 7.42 9.42
N ARG A 145 -14.79 7.46 10.69
CA ARG A 145 -14.79 8.71 11.49
C ARG A 145 -13.55 9.57 11.22
N TYR A 146 -12.42 8.93 10.94
CA TYR A 146 -11.14 9.59 10.82
C TYR A 146 -10.80 10.02 9.39
N LEU A 147 -11.34 9.32 8.38
CA LEU A 147 -11.04 9.52 6.97
C LEU A 147 -12.30 9.86 6.18
N ASP A 148 -12.41 11.12 5.77
CA ASP A 148 -13.40 11.51 4.76
C ASP A 148 -12.83 11.28 3.36
N MET A 149 -13.03 10.05 2.86
CA MET A 149 -12.59 9.63 1.52
C MET A 149 -13.20 10.50 0.40
N ASN A 150 -14.30 11.23 0.65
CA ASN A 150 -14.87 12.12 -0.36
C ASN A 150 -13.98 13.34 -0.64
N ARG A 151 -13.11 13.73 0.31
CA ARG A 151 -12.16 14.83 0.12
C ARG A 151 -11.13 14.54 -0.96
N ILE A 152 -10.86 13.27 -1.30
CA ILE A 152 -9.89 12.92 -2.35
C ILE A 152 -10.22 13.63 -3.67
N GLU A 153 -11.51 13.70 -4.03
CA GLU A 153 -11.93 14.38 -5.26
C GLU A 153 -11.62 15.89 -5.23
N ALA A 154 -11.83 16.54 -4.08
CA ALA A 154 -11.50 17.94 -3.89
C ALA A 154 -9.98 18.18 -3.92
N MET A 155 -9.19 17.28 -3.31
CA MET A 155 -7.73 17.36 -3.31
C MET A 155 -7.13 17.19 -4.72
N LEU A 156 -7.73 16.32 -5.54
CA LEU A 156 -7.39 16.19 -6.95
C LEU A 156 -7.76 17.44 -7.74
N GLY A 157 -9.00 17.94 -7.57
CA GLY A 157 -9.50 19.11 -8.31
C GLY A 157 -8.77 20.42 -7.97
N ALA A 158 -8.32 20.58 -6.73
CA ALA A 158 -7.52 21.72 -6.28
C ALA A 158 -6.03 21.58 -6.62
N GLY A 159 -5.58 20.43 -7.13
CA GLY A 159 -4.18 20.17 -7.48
C GLY A 159 -3.25 19.92 -6.28
N HIS A 160 -3.79 19.74 -5.08
CA HIS A 160 -3.03 19.33 -3.90
C HIS A 160 -2.58 17.87 -3.96
N LEU A 161 -3.32 17.04 -4.70
CA LEU A 161 -3.03 15.65 -4.98
C LEU A 161 -3.04 15.42 -6.49
N ARG A 162 -2.09 14.64 -7.00
CA ARG A 162 -2.07 14.16 -8.39
C ARG A 162 -2.76 12.81 -8.53
N ALA A 163 -2.47 11.89 -7.62
CA ALA A 163 -3.07 10.57 -7.63
C ALA A 163 -2.95 9.84 -6.28
N LEU A 164 -3.96 9.02 -5.97
CA LEU A 164 -3.90 8.01 -4.93
C LEU A 164 -4.08 6.63 -5.55
N ALA A 165 -3.26 5.66 -5.14
CA ALA A 165 -3.41 4.24 -5.47
C ALA A 165 -3.53 3.38 -4.22
N LEU A 166 -4.55 2.53 -4.18
CA LEU A 166 -4.76 1.52 -3.15
C LEU A 166 -4.80 0.14 -3.79
N THR A 167 -4.17 -0.83 -3.16
CA THR A 167 -4.04 -2.18 -3.72
C THR A 167 -4.88 -3.19 -2.95
N GLY A 168 -5.56 -4.09 -3.66
CA GLY A 168 -6.32 -5.21 -3.10
C GLY A 168 -6.10 -6.48 -3.92
N SER A 169 -6.36 -7.64 -3.31
CA SER A 169 -6.24 -8.94 -3.97
C SER A 169 -7.59 -9.62 -4.06
N SER A 170 -8.06 -9.91 -5.28
CA SER A 170 -9.32 -10.61 -5.47
C SER A 170 -9.17 -12.10 -5.16
N TYR A 171 -9.96 -12.59 -4.21
CA TYR A 171 -10.14 -14.02 -3.98
C TYR A 171 -11.01 -14.68 -5.05
N THR A 172 -11.80 -13.90 -5.79
CA THR A 172 -12.69 -14.40 -6.84
C THR A 172 -11.91 -14.68 -8.12
N SER A 173 -11.16 -13.70 -8.63
CA SER A 173 -10.43 -13.81 -9.89
C SER A 173 -8.95 -14.19 -9.71
N GLY A 174 -8.43 -14.10 -8.49
CA GLY A 174 -7.00 -14.30 -8.20
C GLY A 174 -6.10 -13.15 -8.66
N GLN A 175 -6.70 -12.06 -9.17
CA GLN A 175 -6.01 -10.87 -9.67
C GLN A 175 -5.53 -9.97 -8.52
N HIS A 176 -4.36 -9.37 -8.73
CA HIS A 176 -3.87 -8.28 -7.89
C HIS A 176 -4.28 -6.95 -8.53
N VAL A 177 -5.14 -6.20 -7.85
CA VAL A 177 -5.78 -5.01 -8.42
C VAL A 177 -5.25 -3.76 -7.74
N THR A 178 -4.79 -2.80 -8.54
CA THR A 178 -4.49 -1.44 -8.09
C THR A 178 -5.62 -0.52 -8.46
N PHE A 179 -6.43 -0.15 -7.47
CA PHE A 179 -7.45 0.87 -7.62
C PHE A 179 -6.79 2.23 -7.50
N PHE A 180 -7.04 3.15 -8.44
CA PHE A 180 -6.45 4.47 -8.38
C PHE A 180 -7.46 5.57 -8.76
N GLN A 181 -7.24 6.76 -8.22
CA GLN A 181 -8.02 7.95 -8.54
C GLN A 181 -7.07 9.08 -8.95
N THR A 182 -7.36 9.72 -10.09
CA THR A 182 -6.58 10.84 -10.63
C THR A 182 -7.44 11.61 -11.65
N HIS A 183 -7.16 12.90 -11.85
CA HIS A 183 -7.69 13.69 -12.97
C HIS A 183 -6.75 13.71 -14.18
N HIS A 184 -5.56 13.13 -14.06
CA HIS A 184 -4.62 13.04 -15.17
C HIS A 184 -4.94 11.82 -16.05
N HIS A 185 -4.69 11.97 -17.34
CA HIS A 185 -4.79 10.84 -18.26
C HIS A 185 -3.69 9.82 -17.95
N VAL A 186 -4.10 8.64 -17.50
CA VAL A 186 -3.24 7.49 -17.24
C VAL A 186 -3.80 6.31 -18.02
N VAL A 187 -2.95 5.66 -18.82
CA VAL A 187 -3.34 4.41 -19.49
C VAL A 187 -3.33 3.30 -18.42
N PRO A 188 -4.48 2.66 -18.13
CA PRO A 188 -4.50 1.53 -17.20
C PRO A 188 -3.51 0.45 -17.65
N TRP A 189 -2.73 -0.06 -16.71
CA TRP A 189 -1.73 -1.08 -17.02
C TRP A 189 -2.25 -2.47 -16.67
N LEU A 190 -2.11 -3.38 -17.63
CA LEU A 190 -2.45 -4.80 -17.48
C LEU A 190 -1.21 -5.66 -17.62
N ARG A 191 -1.08 -6.65 -16.73
CA ARG A 191 -0.09 -7.73 -16.75
C ARG A 191 -0.83 -9.04 -16.41
N GLU A 192 -0.21 -10.18 -16.67
CA GLU A 192 -0.86 -11.51 -16.56
C GLU A 192 -1.64 -11.78 -15.25
N GLN A 193 -1.22 -11.17 -14.13
CA GLN A 193 -1.90 -11.29 -12.82
C GLN A 193 -2.04 -9.96 -12.08
N ARG A 194 -1.88 -8.83 -12.78
CA ARG A 194 -1.98 -7.50 -12.19
C ARG A 194 -2.74 -6.58 -13.10
N MET A 195 -3.69 -5.85 -12.55
CA MET A 195 -4.43 -4.85 -13.30
C MET A 195 -4.59 -3.57 -12.50
N ALA A 196 -4.74 -2.46 -13.21
CA ALA A 196 -5.03 -1.17 -12.64
C ALA A 196 -6.41 -0.71 -13.06
N VAL A 197 -7.19 -0.21 -12.12
CA VAL A 197 -8.56 0.23 -12.36
C VAL A 197 -8.71 1.64 -11.82
N GLN A 198 -9.04 2.57 -12.71
CA GLN A 198 -9.39 3.92 -12.32
C GLN A 198 -10.80 3.91 -11.73
N THR A 199 -10.96 4.37 -10.50
CA THR A 199 -12.26 4.43 -9.83
C THR A 199 -12.28 5.51 -8.76
N ARG A 200 -13.48 5.88 -8.29
CA ARG A 200 -13.62 6.70 -7.09
C ARG A 200 -13.28 5.84 -5.87
N LEU A 201 -12.18 6.17 -5.22
CA LEU A 201 -11.74 5.48 -4.01
C LEU A 201 -12.68 5.81 -2.86
N GLY A 202 -12.86 4.84 -1.97
CA GLY A 202 -13.80 4.91 -0.88
C GLY A 202 -13.40 3.95 0.22
N LEU A 203 -14.14 3.98 1.33
CA LEU A 203 -13.80 3.18 2.51
C LEU A 203 -13.73 1.68 2.21
N GLY A 204 -14.56 1.16 1.30
CA GLY A 204 -14.50 -0.24 0.87
C GLY A 204 -13.13 -0.62 0.30
N HIS A 205 -12.54 0.19 -0.58
CA HIS A 205 -11.20 -0.06 -1.13
C HIS A 205 -10.13 -0.13 -0.04
N LEU A 206 -10.25 0.71 0.99
CA LEU A 206 -9.34 0.72 2.13
C LEU A 206 -9.52 -0.52 3.03
N MET A 207 -10.76 -0.91 3.29
CA MET A 207 -11.09 -2.12 4.05
C MET A 207 -10.60 -3.37 3.34
N ALA A 208 -10.81 -3.47 2.02
CA ALA A 208 -10.27 -4.52 1.18
C ALA A 208 -8.75 -4.60 1.27
N SER A 209 -8.06 -3.46 1.09
CA SER A 209 -6.60 -3.40 1.13
C SER A 209 -6.02 -3.90 2.46
N SER A 210 -6.75 -3.73 3.56
CA SER A 210 -6.35 -4.09 4.93
C SER A 210 -6.93 -5.41 5.44
N ALA A 211 -7.64 -6.16 4.61
CA ALA A 211 -8.32 -7.41 4.99
C ALA A 211 -7.34 -8.60 5.03
N ILE A 212 -6.50 -8.64 6.07
CA ILE A 212 -5.48 -9.67 6.27
C ILE A 212 -6.11 -11.08 6.21
N PRO A 213 -5.58 -12.01 5.38
CA PRO A 213 -6.13 -13.34 5.21
C PRO A 213 -6.30 -14.08 6.52
N PHE A 214 -7.41 -14.82 6.65
CA PHE A 214 -7.81 -15.58 7.84
C PHE A 214 -8.14 -14.73 9.08
N ILE A 215 -7.58 -13.53 9.20
CA ILE A 215 -7.80 -12.63 10.33
C ILE A 215 -9.07 -11.80 10.11
N PHE A 216 -9.20 -11.13 8.98
CA PHE A 216 -10.32 -10.23 8.67
C PHE A 216 -11.19 -10.78 7.52
N PRO A 217 -12.49 -10.40 7.48
CA PRO A 217 -13.37 -10.80 6.40
C PRO A 217 -12.96 -10.15 5.09
N ALA A 218 -13.19 -10.88 3.99
CA ALA A 218 -13.07 -10.33 2.65
C ALA A 218 -14.11 -9.22 2.44
N GLU A 219 -13.73 -8.19 1.70
CA GLU A 219 -14.56 -7.04 1.39
C GLU A 219 -15.15 -7.18 -0.02
N PRO A 220 -16.48 -7.04 -0.20
CA PRO A 220 -17.07 -7.06 -1.54
C PRO A 220 -16.81 -5.72 -2.23
N LEU A 221 -16.21 -5.76 -3.42
CA LEU A 221 -16.05 -4.59 -4.28
C LEU A 221 -16.53 -4.91 -5.68
N GLU A 222 -16.96 -3.88 -6.39
CA GLU A 222 -17.25 -3.97 -7.81
C GLU A 222 -15.95 -3.80 -8.61
N LEU A 223 -15.67 -4.75 -9.49
CA LEU A 223 -14.58 -4.71 -10.46
C LEU A 223 -15.19 -4.76 -11.86
N GLU A 224 -15.12 -3.65 -12.59
CA GLU A 224 -15.65 -3.55 -13.97
C GLU A 224 -17.12 -4.02 -14.10
N GLY A 225 -17.97 -3.69 -13.13
CA GLY A 225 -19.39 -4.10 -13.09
C GLY A 225 -19.64 -5.48 -12.49
N ILE A 226 -18.61 -6.21 -12.05
CA ILE A 226 -18.72 -7.56 -11.49
C ILE A 226 -18.39 -7.53 -9.99
N PRO A 227 -19.26 -8.06 -9.11
CA PRO A 227 -18.95 -8.15 -7.68
C PRO A 227 -17.88 -9.21 -7.43
N GLU A 228 -16.77 -8.82 -6.81
CA GLU A 228 -15.69 -9.69 -6.39
C GLU A 228 -15.38 -9.55 -4.90
N TRP A 229 -14.81 -10.61 -4.30
CA TRP A 229 -14.38 -10.61 -2.92
C TRP A 229 -12.90 -10.28 -2.83
N PHE A 230 -12.57 -9.18 -2.18
CA PHE A 230 -11.19 -8.71 -2.03
C PHE A 230 -10.64 -8.97 -0.62
N GLY A 231 -9.35 -9.27 -0.59
CA GLY A 231 -8.52 -9.32 0.60
C GLY A 231 -7.31 -8.38 0.50
N ASP A 232 -6.43 -8.50 1.49
CA ASP A 232 -5.27 -7.63 1.66
C ASP A 232 -4.40 -7.54 0.38
N GLY A 233 -4.07 -6.31 -0.01
CA GLY A 233 -3.32 -6.05 -1.25
C GLY A 233 -1.84 -6.45 -1.20
N SER A 234 -1.30 -6.76 -0.03
CA SER A 234 0.06 -7.31 0.12
C SER A 234 0.15 -8.74 -0.41
N MET A 235 -0.97 -9.46 -0.43
CA MET A 235 -1.04 -10.77 -1.08
C MET A 235 -0.61 -10.64 -2.53
N ARG A 236 0.39 -11.40 -2.96
CA ARG A 236 0.90 -11.40 -4.34
C ARG A 236 1.41 -10.04 -4.85
N GLN A 237 1.64 -9.08 -3.95
CA GLN A 237 2.24 -7.80 -4.34
C GLN A 237 3.67 -8.04 -4.78
N SER A 238 3.97 -7.83 -6.06
CA SER A 238 5.30 -8.10 -6.64
C SER A 238 6.02 -6.86 -7.14
N ALA A 239 5.33 -5.72 -7.25
CA ALA A 239 5.92 -4.44 -7.64
C ALA A 239 5.25 -3.25 -6.94
N PRO A 240 5.50 -3.05 -5.63
CA PRO A 240 4.96 -1.93 -4.86
C PRO A 240 5.25 -0.54 -5.44
N ILE A 241 6.32 -0.36 -6.22
CA ILE A 241 6.72 0.94 -6.77
C ILE A 241 5.97 1.26 -8.07
N SER A 242 5.54 0.21 -8.78
CA SER A 242 4.92 0.31 -10.11
C SER A 242 3.72 1.27 -10.18
N PRO A 243 2.77 1.29 -9.22
CA PRO A 243 1.65 2.23 -9.25
C PRO A 243 2.10 3.69 -9.28
N ALA A 244 3.02 4.09 -8.40
CA ALA A 244 3.50 5.47 -8.35
C ALA A 244 4.17 5.90 -9.66
N VAL A 245 4.95 5.02 -10.28
CA VAL A 245 5.62 5.27 -11.57
C VAL A 245 4.59 5.46 -12.69
N HIS A 246 3.59 4.58 -12.78
CA HIS A 246 2.51 4.70 -13.77
C HIS A 246 1.66 5.97 -13.56
N LEU A 247 1.50 6.40 -12.32
CA LEU A 247 0.82 7.65 -11.94
C LEU A 247 1.70 8.90 -12.13
N GLY A 248 2.87 8.75 -12.73
CA GLY A 248 3.70 9.88 -13.16
C GLY A 248 4.81 10.27 -12.19
N ALA A 249 5.11 9.47 -11.16
CA ALA A 249 6.29 9.72 -10.33
C ALA A 249 7.59 9.57 -11.14
N GLU A 250 8.50 10.49 -10.90
CA GLU A 250 9.88 10.51 -11.43
C GLU A 250 10.90 10.26 -10.32
N ARG A 251 10.51 10.49 -9.07
CA ARG A 251 11.26 10.16 -7.87
C ARG A 251 10.35 9.45 -6.89
N VAL A 252 10.87 8.55 -6.07
CA VAL A 252 10.06 7.79 -5.11
C VAL A 252 10.68 7.76 -3.72
N LEU A 253 9.87 8.09 -2.70
CA LEU A 253 10.17 7.76 -1.31
C LEU A 253 9.39 6.50 -0.96
N VAL A 254 10.11 5.41 -0.66
CA VAL A 254 9.49 4.16 -0.24
C VAL A 254 9.72 3.92 1.24
N ILE A 255 8.64 3.81 2.02
CA ILE A 255 8.69 3.54 3.46
C ILE A 255 8.17 2.13 3.73
N GLY A 256 9.11 1.19 3.74
CA GLY A 256 8.84 -0.22 4.05
C GLY A 256 8.65 -0.44 5.54
N ALA A 257 7.69 -1.29 5.91
CA ALA A 257 7.50 -1.76 7.29
C ALA A 257 8.34 -3.03 7.62
N GLY A 258 9.03 -3.58 6.62
CA GLY A 258 9.92 -4.74 6.72
C GLY A 258 11.39 -4.37 6.82
N ARG A 259 12.20 -5.34 7.28
CA ARG A 259 13.67 -5.19 7.27
C ARG A 259 14.16 -5.35 5.84
N MET A 260 14.74 -4.29 5.26
CA MET A 260 15.40 -4.38 3.93
C MET A 260 16.74 -5.11 3.96
N LYS A 261 17.30 -5.35 5.15
CA LYS A 261 18.49 -6.18 5.37
C LYS A 261 18.18 -7.24 6.42
N GLU A 262 18.27 -8.51 6.05
CA GLU A 262 18.40 -9.55 7.05
C GLU A 262 19.74 -9.34 7.79
N PRO A 263 19.77 -9.44 9.13
CA PRO A 263 21.04 -9.42 9.85
C PRO A 263 21.92 -10.56 9.35
N GLU A 264 23.19 -10.26 9.04
CA GLU A 264 24.16 -11.29 8.63
C GLU A 264 24.17 -12.42 9.66
N GLY A 265 24.02 -13.63 9.12
CA GLY A 265 23.49 -14.77 9.83
C GLY A 265 24.19 -15.07 11.14
N ARG A 266 23.39 -15.06 12.21
CA ARG A 266 23.60 -16.03 13.28
C ARG A 266 22.59 -17.14 13.03
N ARG A 267 23.04 -18.26 12.45
CA ARG A 267 22.28 -19.52 12.54
C ARG A 267 22.24 -19.85 14.02
N VAL A 268 21.20 -19.37 14.71
CA VAL A 268 20.90 -19.82 16.06
C VAL A 268 20.50 -21.27 15.89
N ALA A 269 21.21 -22.19 16.54
CA ALA A 269 20.74 -23.55 16.67
C ALA A 269 19.37 -23.46 17.33
N GLY A 270 18.30 -23.60 16.54
CA GLY A 270 16.96 -23.70 17.08
C GLY A 270 16.89 -24.96 17.91
N ASP A 271 16.09 -24.94 18.98
CA ASP A 271 15.70 -26.17 19.67
C ASP A 271 15.26 -27.21 18.64
N ALA A 272 15.66 -28.47 18.81
CA ALA A 272 15.36 -29.58 17.90
C ALA A 272 13.85 -29.93 17.80
N ALA A 273 12.98 -29.10 18.40
CA ALA A 273 11.55 -29.26 18.36
C ALA A 273 10.97 -28.75 17.03
N HIS A 274 10.04 -29.51 16.47
CA HIS A 274 9.27 -29.08 15.30
C HIS A 274 8.55 -27.75 15.61
N PRO A 275 8.56 -26.76 14.70
CA PRO A 275 7.93 -25.47 14.94
C PRO A 275 6.42 -25.64 15.19
N SER A 276 5.87 -24.82 16.07
CA SER A 276 4.42 -24.82 16.31
C SER A 276 3.65 -24.33 15.07
N MET A 277 2.38 -24.72 14.94
CA MET A 277 1.50 -24.20 13.87
C MET A 277 1.38 -22.67 13.91
N ALA A 278 1.42 -22.07 15.10
CA ALA A 278 1.41 -20.61 15.26
C ALA A 278 2.70 -19.96 14.72
N THR A 279 3.85 -20.60 14.94
CA THR A 279 5.13 -20.17 14.37
C THR A 279 5.12 -20.25 12.85
N ILE A 280 4.65 -21.37 12.27
CA ILE A 280 4.53 -21.55 10.83
C ILE A 280 3.55 -20.53 10.21
N ALA A 281 2.39 -20.33 10.83
CA ALA A 281 1.41 -19.34 10.39
C ALA A 281 1.96 -17.90 10.47
N GLY A 282 2.70 -17.58 11.54
CA GLY A 282 3.39 -16.29 11.69
C GLY A 282 4.43 -16.06 10.59
N HIS A 283 5.22 -17.08 10.23
CA HIS A 283 6.15 -17.01 9.10
C HIS A 283 5.42 -16.82 7.76
N ALA A 284 4.36 -17.59 7.50
CA ALA A 284 3.57 -17.47 6.28
C ALA A 284 2.97 -16.07 6.13
N LEU A 285 2.42 -15.50 7.22
CA LEU A 285 1.91 -14.13 7.24
C LEU A 285 3.03 -13.10 7.03
N SER A 286 4.20 -13.26 7.66
CA SER A 286 5.33 -12.33 7.50
C SER A 286 5.81 -12.24 6.05
N ASN A 287 5.88 -13.37 5.34
CA ASN A 287 6.34 -13.42 3.94
C ASN A 287 5.36 -12.73 2.97
N ILE A 288 4.07 -12.69 3.30
CA ILE A 288 3.07 -11.95 2.51
C ILE A 288 3.34 -10.43 2.54
N PHE A 289 3.87 -9.89 3.65
CA PHE A 289 3.99 -8.45 3.84
C PHE A 289 5.35 -7.84 3.47
N LEU A 290 6.46 -8.59 3.55
CA LEU A 290 7.79 -7.96 3.66
C LEU A 290 8.73 -8.16 2.47
N ASP A 291 8.59 -9.24 1.70
CA ASP A 291 9.69 -9.68 0.82
C ASP A 291 9.72 -8.97 -0.54
N ALA A 292 8.57 -8.52 -1.04
CA ALA A 292 8.48 -8.00 -2.40
C ALA A 292 9.13 -6.63 -2.63
N LEU A 293 9.22 -5.80 -1.60
CA LEU A 293 9.74 -4.44 -1.74
C LEU A 293 11.23 -4.43 -2.07
N ALA A 294 12.03 -5.25 -1.38
CA ALA A 294 13.48 -5.30 -1.59
C ALA A 294 13.81 -5.72 -3.04
N VAL A 295 13.11 -6.75 -3.53
CA VAL A 295 13.24 -7.24 -4.91
C VAL A 295 12.84 -6.17 -5.93
N ASP A 296 11.76 -5.42 -5.68
CA ASP A 296 11.31 -4.35 -6.59
C ASP A 296 12.30 -3.18 -6.63
N VAL A 297 12.85 -2.77 -5.48
CA VAL A 297 13.91 -1.75 -5.40
C VAL A 297 15.17 -2.19 -6.14
N GLU A 298 15.60 -3.44 -5.97
CA GLU A 298 16.75 -4.00 -6.67
C GLU A 298 16.52 -3.98 -8.20
N ARG A 299 15.33 -4.42 -8.64
CA ARG A 299 14.94 -4.39 -10.05
C ARG A 299 14.96 -2.97 -10.61
N LEU A 300 14.41 -1.99 -9.88
CA LEU A 300 14.41 -0.58 -10.28
C LEU A 300 15.83 -0.04 -10.43
N ARG A 301 16.71 -0.29 -9.44
CA ARG A 301 18.12 0.11 -9.51
C ARG A 301 18.85 -0.53 -10.68
N ARG A 302 18.58 -1.81 -10.97
CA ARG A 302 19.14 -2.50 -12.13
C ARG A 302 18.68 -1.87 -13.44
N ILE A 303 17.39 -1.57 -13.58
CA ILE A 303 16.84 -0.87 -14.76
C ILE A 303 17.52 0.50 -14.92
N ASN A 304 17.59 1.31 -13.87
CA ASN A 304 18.27 2.60 -13.91
C ASN A 304 19.72 2.50 -14.36
N ARG A 305 20.47 1.53 -13.82
CA ARG A 305 21.86 1.27 -14.21
C ARG A 305 21.96 0.87 -15.69
N THR A 306 21.07 0.01 -16.18
CA THR A 306 21.02 -0.35 -17.59
C THR A 306 20.71 0.86 -18.48
N LEU A 307 19.71 1.68 -18.13
CA LEU A 307 19.36 2.88 -18.87
C LEU A 307 20.51 3.89 -18.91
N ALA A 308 21.25 4.03 -17.81
CA ALA A 308 22.40 4.94 -17.72
C ALA A 308 23.52 4.58 -18.72
N LEU A 309 23.65 3.31 -19.09
CA LEU A 309 24.62 2.82 -20.07
C LEU A 309 24.17 3.00 -21.53
N LEU A 310 22.88 3.23 -21.78
CA LEU A 310 22.37 3.44 -23.13
C LEU A 310 22.67 4.86 -23.66
N PRO A 311 23.06 5.00 -24.95
CA PRO A 311 23.09 6.29 -25.64
C PRO A 311 21.74 7.02 -25.57
N ARG A 312 21.75 8.35 -25.70
CA ARG A 312 20.54 9.17 -25.53
C ARG A 312 19.46 8.81 -26.57
N GLU A 313 19.85 8.58 -27.81
CA GLU A 313 18.92 8.20 -28.89
C GLU A 313 18.25 6.86 -28.59
N THR A 314 19.05 5.86 -28.17
CA THR A 314 18.54 4.53 -27.82
C THR A 314 17.65 4.58 -26.59
N ARG A 315 17.98 5.40 -25.59
CA ARG A 315 17.17 5.58 -24.38
C ARG A 315 15.81 6.19 -24.70
N ALA A 316 15.78 7.20 -25.58
CA ALA A 316 14.56 7.86 -26.03
C ALA A 316 13.64 6.93 -26.84
N ALA A 317 14.21 5.88 -27.47
CA ALA A 317 13.44 4.84 -28.15
C ALA A 317 12.80 3.80 -27.20
N THR A 318 13.13 3.83 -25.90
CA THR A 318 12.50 2.96 -24.90
C THR A 318 11.33 3.65 -24.22
N ALA A 319 10.33 2.88 -23.77
CA ALA A 319 9.25 3.38 -22.91
C ALA A 319 9.68 3.54 -21.43
N LEU A 320 10.96 3.33 -21.11
CA LEU A 320 11.49 3.33 -19.76
C LEU A 320 12.17 4.68 -19.45
N ARG A 321 12.05 5.12 -18.21
CA ARG A 321 12.73 6.31 -17.71
C ARG A 321 13.44 6.00 -16.39
N PRO A 322 14.59 6.64 -16.11
CA PRO A 322 15.20 6.55 -14.80
C PRO A 322 14.25 7.07 -13.72
N ILE A 323 14.21 6.40 -12.58
CA ILE A 323 13.44 6.81 -11.39
C ILE A 323 14.42 7.03 -10.24
N GLU A 324 14.37 8.18 -9.57
CA GLU A 324 15.20 8.47 -8.39
C GLU A 324 14.64 7.80 -7.13
#